data_AF-A0A9J6BX43-F1
#
_entry.id   AF-A0A9J6BX43-F1
#
_cell.length_a   1.000
_cell.length_b   1.000
_cell.length_c   1.000
_cell.angle_alpha   90.00
_cell.angle_beta   90.00
_cell.angle_gamma   90.00
#
_symmetry.space_group_name_H-M   'P 1'
#
loop_
_entity.id
_entity.type
_entity.pdbx_description
1 polymer ?
#
loop_
_entity_poly.entity_id
_entity_poly.type
_entity_poly.pdbx_seq_one_letter_code
_entity_poly.pdbx_strand_id
1 'polypeptide(L)'
;MEYFPKSGIPGLSSGTGIPGNIPERKKPSFFNCENILILGDFNHELKLGSPLESFMLGTFGTSLISRRESTTNARTVIDEIFGRIEDYNIEVFIYESYSSHHKPLVIRVHEL
;
A
#
# COMPACT_ATOMS: atom_id res chain seq x y z
N MET A 1 15.28 11.52 -16.28
CA MET A 1 15.23 10.57 -17.41
C MET A 1 13.87 9.91 -17.33
N GLU A 2 12.92 10.39 -18.12
CA GLU A 2 11.56 9.82 -18.23
C GLU A 2 11.56 8.75 -19.32
N TYR A 3 10.83 7.65 -19.12
CA TYR A 3 10.24 6.90 -20.22
C TYR A 3 9.04 6.07 -19.76
N PHE A 4 7.84 6.47 -20.21
CA PHE A 4 6.66 5.62 -20.28
C PHE A 4 6.51 5.14 -21.73
N PRO A 5 6.37 3.83 -22.01
CA PRO A 5 5.83 3.41 -23.29
C PRO A 5 4.30 3.34 -23.21
N LYS A 6 3.66 4.15 -24.05
CA LYS A 6 2.28 3.97 -24.49
C LYS A 6 2.17 2.69 -25.33
N SER A 7 1.05 1.99 -25.12
CA SER A 7 0.29 1.18 -26.08
C SER A 7 0.84 1.02 -27.51
N GLY A 8 0.96 -0.25 -27.94
CA GLY A 8 0.80 -0.66 -29.33
C GLY A 8 2.10 -1.06 -30.03
N ILE A 9 2.28 -2.36 -30.26
CA ILE A 9 3.16 -2.86 -31.32
C ILE A 9 2.26 -3.17 -32.51
N PRO A 10 2.26 -2.38 -33.60
CA PRO A 10 1.70 -2.79 -34.87
C PRO A 10 2.75 -3.63 -35.60
N GLY A 11 2.38 -4.86 -35.95
CA GLY A 11 3.18 -5.73 -36.81
C GLY A 11 4.10 -6.68 -36.05
N LEU A 12 3.54 -7.77 -35.52
CA LEU A 12 4.24 -9.04 -35.52
C LEU A 12 3.52 -9.98 -36.48
N SER A 13 4.21 -10.25 -37.59
CA SER A 13 3.92 -11.25 -38.59
C SER A 13 3.65 -12.62 -37.98
N SER A 14 2.69 -13.32 -38.57
CA SER A 14 2.43 -14.75 -38.44
C SER A 14 3.72 -15.57 -38.42
N GLY A 15 4.02 -16.17 -37.28
CA GLY A 15 5.11 -17.12 -37.09
C GLY A 15 4.66 -18.20 -36.12
N THR A 16 4.55 -19.43 -36.63
CA THR A 16 4.27 -20.65 -35.89
C THR A 16 5.35 -20.88 -34.82
N GLY A 17 4.96 -20.96 -33.54
CA GLY A 17 5.91 -21.27 -32.47
C GLY A 17 5.24 -21.46 -31.12
N ILE A 18 4.99 -22.73 -30.77
CA ILE A 18 4.83 -23.35 -29.43
C ILE A 18 4.05 -22.53 -28.38
N PRO A 19 2.89 -23.00 -27.87
CA PRO A 19 2.30 -22.44 -26.67
C PRO A 19 3.18 -22.84 -25.47
N GLY A 20 4.22 -22.07 -25.22
CA GLY A 20 4.87 -22.06 -23.93
C GLY A 20 3.84 -21.55 -22.93
N ASN A 21 3.29 -22.45 -22.13
CA ASN A 21 2.60 -22.10 -20.89
C ASN A 21 3.52 -21.18 -20.11
N ILE A 22 3.32 -19.86 -20.22
CA ILE A 22 3.82 -18.93 -19.21
C ILE A 22 3.16 -19.43 -17.93
N PRO A 23 3.92 -19.94 -16.95
CA PRO A 23 3.30 -20.35 -15.70
C PRO A 23 2.64 -19.08 -15.16
N GLU A 24 1.31 -19.08 -15.08
CA GLU A 24 0.62 -18.09 -14.27
C GLU A 24 1.36 -18.09 -12.94
N ARG A 25 1.93 -16.95 -12.56
CA ARG A 25 2.53 -16.80 -11.24
C ARG A 25 1.40 -17.12 -10.27
N LYS A 26 1.42 -18.33 -9.70
CA LYS A 26 0.50 -18.73 -8.65
C LYS A 26 0.58 -17.63 -7.60
N LYS A 27 -0.50 -16.87 -7.43
CA LYS A 27 -0.63 -15.95 -6.30
C LYS A 27 -0.30 -16.79 -5.05
N PRO A 28 0.67 -16.38 -4.22
CA PRO A 28 1.01 -17.13 -3.04
C PRO A 28 -0.26 -17.40 -2.22
N SER A 29 -0.46 -18.62 -1.72
CA SER A 29 -1.65 -19.02 -0.94
C SER A 29 -1.78 -18.32 0.43
N PHE A 30 -1.01 -17.25 0.65
CA PHE A 30 -1.06 -16.39 1.84
C PHE A 30 -2.23 -15.38 1.81
N PHE A 31 -3.02 -15.32 0.74
CA PHE A 31 -4.10 -14.35 0.58
C PHE A 31 -5.42 -14.68 1.29
N ASN A 32 -5.50 -15.77 2.05
CA ASN A 32 -6.67 -16.05 2.91
C ASN A 32 -6.57 -15.41 4.31
N CYS A 33 -5.75 -14.35 4.48
CA CYS A 33 -5.87 -13.49 5.65
C CYS A 33 -6.91 -12.41 5.36
N GLU A 34 -8.08 -12.53 5.98
CA GLU A 34 -9.17 -11.53 5.87
C GLU A 34 -8.71 -10.20 6.48
N ASN A 35 -8.08 -10.26 7.65
CA ASN A 35 -7.59 -9.10 8.39
C ASN A 35 -6.10 -8.85 8.14
N ILE A 36 -5.78 -7.66 7.61
CA ILE A 36 -4.44 -7.22 7.26
C ILE A 36 -4.20 -5.81 7.82
N LEU A 37 -3.05 -5.63 8.46
CA LEU A 37 -2.49 -4.32 8.80
C LEU A 37 -1.07 -4.21 8.22
N ILE A 38 -0.81 -3.11 7.54
CA ILE A 38 0.50 -2.75 7.02
C ILE A 38 0.89 -1.43 7.69
N LEU A 39 1.93 -1.47 8.51
CA LEU A 39 2.46 -0.33 9.24
C LEU A 39 3.89 -0.06 8.76
N GLY A 40 4.25 1.20 8.56
CA GLY A 40 5.64 1.54 8.29
C GLY A 40 5.89 3.01 7.95
N ASP A 41 7.18 3.33 7.90
CA ASP A 41 7.70 4.54 7.26
C ASP A 41 7.82 4.29 5.75
N PHE A 42 6.97 4.95 4.98
CA PHE A 42 6.93 4.82 3.52
C PHE A 42 7.88 5.79 2.81
N ASN A 43 8.50 6.73 3.54
CA ASN A 43 9.36 7.78 3.00
C ASN A 43 8.76 8.51 1.77
N HIS A 44 7.43 8.53 1.67
CA HIS A 44 6.70 9.15 0.58
C HIS A 44 5.56 9.96 1.15
N GLU A 45 5.56 11.26 0.87
CA GLU A 45 4.52 12.17 1.36
C GLU A 45 3.14 11.73 0.86
N LEU A 46 2.24 11.46 1.81
CA LEU A 46 0.91 10.96 1.51
C LEU A 46 -0.03 12.12 1.13
N LYS A 47 -0.19 12.30 -0.18
CA LYS A 47 -1.21 13.19 -0.76
C LYS A 47 -2.46 12.41 -1.12
N LEU A 48 -3.62 13.05 -1.09
CA LEU A 48 -4.87 12.46 -1.58
C LEU A 48 -4.68 11.95 -3.02
N GLY A 49 -5.03 10.68 -3.26
CA GLY A 49 -4.84 10.06 -4.58
C GLY A 49 -3.38 9.75 -4.92
N SER A 50 -2.50 9.63 -3.92
CA SER A 50 -1.11 9.25 -4.15
C SER A 50 -1.00 7.88 -4.84
N PRO A 51 0.07 7.65 -5.63
CA PRO A 51 0.37 6.33 -6.20
C PRO A 51 0.51 5.24 -5.13
N LEU A 52 0.96 5.60 -3.92
CA LEU A 52 1.07 4.68 -2.79
C LEU A 52 -0.29 4.08 -2.40
N GLU A 53 -1.34 4.89 -2.30
CA GLU A 53 -2.69 4.39 -1.98
C GLU A 53 -3.21 3.43 -3.05
N SER A 54 -3.03 3.80 -4.32
CA SER A 54 -3.44 2.95 -5.45
C SER A 54 -2.66 1.64 -5.47
N PHE A 55 -1.36 1.70 -5.15
CA PHE A 55 -0.51 0.51 -5.02
C PHE A 55 -0.97 -0.40 -3.88
N MET A 56 -1.25 0.17 -2.70
CA MET A 56 -1.71 -0.59 -1.53
C MET A 56 -3.05 -1.27 -1.79
N LEU A 57 -4.00 -0.55 -2.38
CA LEU A 57 -5.30 -1.11 -2.74
C LEU A 57 -5.16 -2.21 -3.82
N GLY A 58 -4.40 -1.96 -4.88
CA GLY A 58 -4.26 -2.91 -5.99
C GLY A 58 -3.45 -4.17 -5.65
N THR A 59 -2.49 -4.06 -4.73
CA THR A 59 -1.58 -5.16 -4.39
C THR A 59 -2.08 -5.96 -3.19
N PHE A 60 -2.54 -5.27 -2.15
CA PHE A 60 -2.89 -5.89 -0.87
C PHE A 60 -4.39 -5.84 -0.56
N GLY A 61 -5.18 -5.10 -1.35
CA GLY A 61 -6.61 -4.91 -1.07
C GLY A 61 -6.85 -4.12 0.21
N THR A 62 -5.88 -3.31 0.66
CA THR A 62 -5.94 -2.50 1.89
C THR A 62 -6.17 -1.02 1.56
N SER A 63 -6.92 -0.32 2.41
CA SER A 63 -7.12 1.13 2.33
C SER A 63 -6.36 1.84 3.46
N LEU A 64 -6.11 3.14 3.31
CA LEU A 64 -5.55 3.94 4.39
C LEU A 64 -6.50 3.95 5.60
N ILE A 65 -5.96 3.70 6.79
CA ILE A 65 -6.70 3.80 8.06
C ILE A 65 -6.10 4.84 9.01
N SER A 66 -4.82 5.22 8.85
CA SER A 66 -4.25 6.37 9.54
C SER A 66 -4.89 7.67 9.06
N ARG A 67 -4.88 8.68 9.93
CA ARG A 67 -5.22 10.05 9.53
C ARG A 67 -4.09 10.64 8.71
N ARG A 68 -4.43 11.54 7.80
CA ARG A 68 -3.47 12.34 7.01
C ARG A 68 -2.96 13.52 7.81
N GLU A 69 -2.37 13.21 8.95
CA GLU A 69 -1.82 14.18 9.89
C GLU A 69 -0.30 13.99 9.94
N SER A 70 0.42 15.06 10.28
CA SER A 70 1.88 15.05 10.37
C SER A 70 2.39 13.95 11.28
N THR A 71 3.21 13.05 10.74
CA THR A 71 3.85 11.94 11.47
C THR A 71 5.31 12.21 11.78
N THR A 72 5.84 13.37 11.38
CA THR A 72 7.19 13.79 11.76
C THR A 72 7.23 15.20 12.34
N ASN A 73 8.35 15.57 12.96
CA ASN A 73 8.56 16.94 13.47
C ASN A 73 8.79 17.96 12.33
N ALA A 74 9.15 17.49 11.12
CA ALA A 74 9.28 18.31 9.92
C ALA A 74 7.94 18.58 9.21
N ARG A 75 6.81 18.16 9.80
CA ARG A 75 5.46 18.31 9.24
C ARG A 75 5.18 17.48 7.98
N THR A 76 5.87 16.35 7.84
CA THR A 76 5.63 15.38 6.75
C THR A 76 4.68 14.28 7.19
N VAL A 77 4.03 13.66 6.22
CA VAL A 77 3.03 12.59 6.38
C VAL A 77 3.56 11.38 5.63
N ILE A 78 4.45 10.62 6.28
CA ILE A 78 5.23 9.52 5.66
C ILE A 78 5.13 8.20 6.42
N ASP A 79 4.80 8.23 7.71
CA ASP A 79 4.48 7.03 8.48
C ASP A 79 2.97 6.76 8.38
N GLU A 80 2.59 5.63 7.81
CA GLU A 80 1.18 5.35 7.51
C GLU A 80 0.75 3.98 7.97
N ILE A 81 -0.58 3.80 8.03
CA ILE A 81 -1.19 2.52 8.28
C ILE A 81 -2.24 2.25 7.21
N PHE A 82 -2.07 1.13 6.52
CA PHE A 82 -3.04 0.59 5.60
C PHE A 82 -3.66 -0.67 6.20
N GLY A 83 -4.96 -0.81 6.09
CA GLY A 83 -5.70 -1.91 6.66
C GLY A 83 -6.81 -2.41 5.77
N ARG A 84 -7.09 -3.71 5.93
CA ARG A 84 -8.38 -4.32 5.63
C ARG A 84 -8.70 -5.13 6.87
N ILE A 85 -9.59 -4.65 7.72
CA ILE A 85 -10.05 -5.41 8.88
C ILE A 85 -11.57 -5.40 8.86
N GLU A 86 -12.14 -6.59 8.95
CA GLU A 86 -13.57 -6.84 9.09
C GLU A 86 -13.84 -7.22 10.55
N ASP A 87 -15.03 -6.87 11.07
CA ASP A 87 -15.48 -7.20 12.43
C ASP A 87 -14.71 -6.58 13.62
N TYR A 88 -13.83 -5.61 13.36
CA TYR A 88 -13.20 -4.81 14.41
C TYR A 88 -13.35 -3.32 14.15
N ASN A 89 -13.50 -2.55 15.23
CA ASN A 89 -13.31 -1.11 15.18
C ASN A 89 -11.81 -0.78 15.38
N ILE A 90 -11.27 0.12 14.55
CA ILE A 90 -9.88 0.57 14.64
C ILE A 90 -9.82 2.05 14.97
N GLU A 91 -9.06 2.38 16.00
CA GLU A 91 -8.67 3.75 16.30
C GLU A 91 -7.17 3.94 16.10
N VAL A 92 -6.79 5.03 15.43
CA VAL A 92 -5.40 5.41 15.21
C VAL A 92 -5.12 6.74 15.90
N PHE A 93 -4.06 6.76 16.71
CA PHE A 93 -3.60 7.93 17.44
C PHE A 93 -2.16 8.28 17.05
N ILE A 94 -1.87 9.57 16.97
CA ILE A 94 -0.52 10.10 16.75
C ILE A 94 -0.12 10.84 18.01
N TYR A 95 1.03 10.51 18.58
CA TYR A 95 1.55 11.18 19.78
C TYR A 95 2.81 11.96 19.47
N GLU A 96 3.06 13.01 20.26
CA GLU A 96 4.34 13.72 20.18
C GLU A 96 5.49 12.84 20.67
N SER A 97 6.65 13.00 20.05
CA SER A 97 7.87 12.28 20.37
C SER A 97 8.96 13.24 20.83
N TYR A 98 9.56 12.95 21.98
CA TYR A 98 10.65 13.76 22.53
C TYR A 98 12.04 13.27 22.11
N SER A 99 12.15 12.01 21.66
CA SER A 99 13.42 11.34 21.38
C SER A 99 13.58 10.89 19.93
N SER A 100 12.57 11.11 19.09
CA SER A 100 12.62 10.77 17.66
C SER A 100 12.10 11.91 16.80
N HIS A 101 12.60 11.97 15.57
CA HIS A 101 12.04 12.83 14.52
C HIS A 101 10.65 12.35 14.07
N HIS A 102 10.38 11.05 14.21
CA HIS A 102 9.08 10.43 13.91
C HIS A 102 8.20 10.41 15.16
N LYS A 103 6.92 10.65 14.94
CA LYS A 103 5.86 10.56 15.93
C LYS A 103 5.36 9.13 15.99
N PRO A 104 5.20 8.51 17.17
CA PRO A 104 4.64 7.17 17.26
C PRO A 104 3.16 7.17 16.85
N LEU A 105 2.81 6.23 15.98
CA LEU A 105 1.42 5.87 15.67
C LEU A 105 1.01 4.70 16.57
N VAL A 106 -0.11 4.85 17.26
CA VAL A 106 -0.68 3.81 18.12
C VAL A 106 -2.00 3.36 17.52
N ILE A 107 -2.12 2.06 17.31
CA ILE A 107 -3.35 1.42 16.85
C ILE A 107 -4.04 0.78 18.05
N ARG A 108 -5.33 1.04 18.20
CA ARG A 108 -6.22 0.26 19.07
C ARG A 108 -7.21 -0.50 18.22
N VAL A 109 -7.37 -1.78 18.52
CA VAL A 109 -8.26 -2.69 17.81
C VAL A 109 -9.28 -3.21 18.83
N HIS A 110 -10.55 -3.06 18.50
CA HIS A 110 -11.68 -3.43 19.36
C HIS A 110 -12.59 -4.38 18.60
N GLU A 111 -13.07 -5.44 19.25
CA GLU A 111 -14.17 -6.25 18.71
C GLU A 111 -15.43 -5.37 18.59
N LEU A 112 -16.21 -5.57 17.52
CA LEU A 112 -17.49 -4.88 17.28
C LEU A 112 -18.62 -5.36 18.20
#